data_AF-A0A386HM52-F1
#
_entry.id   AF-A0A386HM52-F1
#
_cell.length_a   1.000
_cell.length_b   1.000
_cell.length_c   1.000
_cell.angle_alpha   90.00
_cell.angle_beta   90.00
_cell.angle_gamma   90.00
#
_symmetry.space_group_name_H-M   'P 1'
#
loop_
_entity.id
_entity.type
_entity.pdbx_description
1 polymer ?
#
loop_
_entity_poly.entity_id
_entity_poly.type
_entity_poly.pdbx_seq_one_letter_code
_entity_poly.pdbx_strand_id
1 'polypeptide(L)'
;MKKILIAFVILFSCLQLQKASAQLSLSINIGSQPAWGPVGYNYVQYYYLPDINCYYNVADGEYVYPVGNHWHFASRLPERYRDYDIYNSYKVVVNRNHPYYNNRYDRESYGRYRGRRGQPMIRDSRDERYYSHGNGHAYGHYHGDENKGHYKHGDYNNHGGENHGHHGDHGHGRGRDD
;
A
#
# COMPACT_ATOMS: atom_id res chain seq x y z
N MET A 1 47.64 -56.50 -0.61
CA MET A 1 46.20 -56.46 -0.27
C MET A 1 45.79 -55.15 0.41
N LYS A 2 46.52 -54.66 1.44
CA LYS A 2 46.20 -53.41 2.16
C LYS A 2 46.24 -52.12 1.29
N LYS A 3 47.14 -52.06 0.30
CA LYS A 3 47.31 -50.91 -0.61
C LYS A 3 46.15 -50.72 -1.60
N ILE A 4 45.48 -51.81 -1.97
CA ILE A 4 44.31 -51.79 -2.87
C ILE A 4 43.08 -51.24 -2.14
N LEU A 5 42.95 -51.57 -0.84
CA LEU A 5 41.86 -51.11 -0.01
C LEU A 5 41.89 -49.58 0.20
N ILE A 6 43.08 -49.00 0.35
CA ILE A 6 43.27 -47.54 0.45
C ILE A 6 42.91 -46.85 -0.88
N ALA A 7 43.30 -47.43 -2.02
CA ALA A 7 42.97 -46.90 -3.33
C ALA A 7 41.44 -46.89 -3.60
N PHE A 8 40.73 -47.94 -3.16
CA PHE A 8 39.27 -47.99 -3.25
C PHE A 8 38.58 -46.95 -2.37
N VAL A 9 39.06 -46.71 -1.15
CA VAL A 9 38.51 -45.69 -0.24
C VAL A 9 38.69 -44.29 -0.82
N ILE A 10 39.84 -43.99 -1.42
CA ILE A 10 40.09 -42.69 -2.05
C ILE A 10 39.22 -42.50 -3.30
N LEU A 11 39.09 -43.55 -4.14
CA LEU A 11 38.27 -43.49 -5.35
C LEU A 11 36.77 -43.32 -5.03
N PHE A 12 36.27 -43.97 -3.96
CA PHE A 12 34.88 -43.84 -3.52
C PHE A 12 34.60 -42.46 -2.90
N SER A 13 35.60 -41.85 -2.26
CA SER A 13 35.49 -40.50 -1.66
C SER A 13 35.39 -39.40 -2.72
N CYS A 14 36.02 -39.57 -3.88
CA CYS A 14 35.94 -38.60 -4.99
C CYS A 14 34.60 -38.60 -5.74
N LEU A 15 33.79 -39.66 -5.62
CA LEU A 15 32.50 -39.77 -6.32
C LEU A 15 31.34 -39.07 -5.59
N GLN A 16 31.56 -38.55 -4.38
CA GLN A 16 30.53 -37.92 -3.54
C GLN A 16 30.48 -36.39 -3.66
N LEU A 17 31.18 -35.80 -4.63
CA LEU A 17 31.03 -34.38 -4.97
C LEU A 17 29.71 -34.17 -5.72
N GLN A 18 28.59 -34.36 -5.03
CA GLN A 18 27.30 -33.93 -5.53
C GLN A 18 27.30 -32.41 -5.60
N LYS A 19 27.13 -31.88 -6.81
CA LYS A 19 26.96 -30.45 -7.03
C LYS A 19 25.73 -30.01 -6.24
N ALA A 20 25.93 -29.16 -5.24
CA ALA A 20 24.84 -28.48 -4.57
C ALA A 20 24.16 -27.54 -5.57
N SER A 21 23.13 -28.02 -6.26
CA SER A 21 22.23 -27.17 -7.03
C SER A 21 21.36 -26.40 -6.04
N ALA A 22 21.81 -25.21 -5.64
CA ALA A 22 20.98 -24.27 -4.91
C ALA A 22 19.79 -23.89 -5.79
N GLN A 23 18.61 -24.43 -5.48
CA GLN A 23 17.36 -24.02 -6.11
C GLN A 23 17.01 -22.63 -5.55
N LEU A 24 17.28 -21.58 -6.32
CA LEU A 24 16.78 -20.24 -6.03
C LEU A 24 15.26 -20.23 -6.27
N SER A 25 14.47 -20.39 -5.20
CA SER A 25 13.02 -20.19 -5.25
C SER A 25 12.74 -18.69 -5.12
N LEU A 26 12.54 -18.02 -6.25
CA LEU A 26 12.04 -16.64 -6.27
C LEU A 26 10.53 -16.68 -6.05
N SER A 27 10.10 -16.48 -4.80
CA SER A 27 8.68 -16.30 -4.48
C SER A 27 8.23 -14.91 -4.93
N ILE A 28 7.16 -14.84 -5.73
CA ILE A 28 6.58 -13.60 -6.25
C ILE A 28 5.09 -13.63 -5.95
N ASN A 29 4.55 -12.56 -5.36
CA ASN A 29 3.11 -12.46 -5.06
C ASN A 29 2.51 -11.07 -5.36
N ILE A 30 3.05 -10.39 -6.38
CA ILE A 30 2.65 -9.03 -6.75
C ILE A 30 1.13 -8.89 -6.92
N GLY A 31 0.46 -9.87 -7.57
CA GLY A 31 -0.99 -9.86 -7.76
C GLY A 31 -1.85 -10.03 -6.52
N SER A 32 -1.28 -10.53 -5.42
CA SER A 32 -1.98 -10.65 -4.13
C SER A 32 -1.82 -9.42 -3.24
N GLN A 33 -0.90 -8.51 -3.59
CA GLN A 33 -0.69 -7.31 -2.81
C GLN A 33 -1.85 -6.32 -3.05
N PRO A 34 -2.51 -5.85 -1.98
CA PRO A 34 -3.62 -4.92 -2.09
C PRO A 34 -3.15 -3.56 -2.62
N ALA A 35 -4.04 -2.83 -3.28
CA ALA A 35 -3.72 -1.54 -3.89
C ALA A 35 -3.21 -0.49 -2.88
N TRP A 36 -3.62 -0.58 -1.61
CA TRP A 36 -3.11 0.29 -0.54
C TRP A 36 -1.70 -0.08 -0.07
N GLY A 37 -1.16 -1.24 -0.46
CA GLY A 37 0.18 -1.70 -0.06
C GLY A 37 1.30 -0.80 -0.62
N PRO A 38 2.45 -0.71 0.05
CA PRO A 38 3.62 0.04 -0.44
C PRO A 38 4.20 -0.55 -1.72
N VAL A 39 4.67 0.33 -2.60
CA VAL A 39 5.45 -0.07 -3.79
C VAL A 39 6.84 -0.56 -3.42
N GLY A 40 7.51 -1.24 -4.35
CA GLY A 40 8.92 -1.64 -4.22
C GLY A 40 9.14 -3.11 -3.91
N TYR A 41 8.08 -3.89 -3.71
CA TYR A 41 8.17 -5.28 -3.25
C TYR A 41 7.56 -6.25 -4.26
N ASN A 42 8.36 -7.26 -4.67
CA ASN A 42 7.88 -8.37 -5.49
C ASN A 42 7.23 -9.48 -4.65
N TYR A 43 7.55 -9.50 -3.35
CA TYR A 43 7.01 -10.43 -2.38
C TYR A 43 6.75 -9.75 -1.04
N VAL A 44 5.54 -9.96 -0.52
CA VAL A 44 5.16 -9.56 0.83
C VAL A 44 4.40 -10.70 1.49
N GLN A 45 4.84 -11.13 2.67
CA GLN A 45 4.10 -12.08 3.49
C GLN A 45 3.08 -11.35 4.38
N TYR A 46 3.54 -10.34 5.12
CA TYR A 46 2.69 -9.51 5.97
C TYR A 46 2.99 -8.02 5.79
N TYR A 47 1.97 -7.19 5.97
CA TYR A 47 2.15 -5.80 6.34
C TYR A 47 1.92 -5.64 7.84
N TYR A 48 2.89 -5.09 8.56
CA TYR A 48 2.68 -4.57 9.91
C TYR A 48 2.15 -3.15 9.84
N LEU A 49 1.12 -2.86 10.66
CA LEU A 49 0.38 -1.61 10.73
C LEU A 49 0.68 -0.93 12.07
N PRO A 50 1.68 -0.02 12.13
CA PRO A 50 2.18 0.50 13.41
C PRO A 50 1.13 1.29 14.21
N ASP A 51 0.22 2.00 13.53
CA ASP A 51 -0.81 2.84 14.15
C ASP A 51 -1.73 2.04 15.06
N ILE A 52 -2.13 0.84 14.61
CA ILE A 52 -3.09 -0.02 15.29
C ILE A 52 -2.48 -1.30 15.87
N ASN A 53 -1.15 -1.48 15.74
CA ASN A 53 -0.42 -2.67 16.18
C ASN A 53 -1.04 -3.97 15.66
N CYS A 54 -1.38 -4.00 14.38
CA CYS A 54 -1.99 -5.13 13.70
C CYS A 54 -1.14 -5.57 12.50
N TYR A 55 -1.49 -6.72 11.93
CA TYR A 55 -0.90 -7.22 10.70
C TYR A 55 -1.98 -7.40 9.64
N TYR A 56 -1.56 -7.46 8.39
CA TYR A 56 -2.35 -7.94 7.28
C TYR A 56 -1.57 -9.04 6.57
N ASN A 57 -2.12 -10.25 6.52
CA ASN A 57 -1.58 -11.38 5.77
C ASN A 57 -1.95 -11.20 4.30
N VAL A 58 -0.93 -11.10 3.43
CA VAL A 58 -1.14 -10.84 2.00
C VAL A 58 -1.66 -12.07 1.27
N ALA A 59 -1.23 -13.27 1.67
CA ALA A 59 -1.65 -14.50 1.02
C ALA A 59 -3.13 -14.80 1.28
N ASP A 60 -3.57 -14.62 2.52
CA ASP A 60 -4.93 -14.96 2.95
C ASP A 60 -5.91 -13.79 2.85
N GLY A 61 -5.41 -12.55 2.72
CA GLY A 61 -6.24 -11.35 2.65
C GLY A 61 -6.91 -10.98 3.98
N GLU A 62 -6.26 -11.32 5.10
CA GLU A 62 -6.83 -11.18 6.44
C GLU A 62 -6.01 -10.27 7.35
N TYR A 63 -6.69 -9.53 8.21
CA TYR A 63 -6.08 -8.83 9.33
C TYR A 63 -5.81 -9.79 10.48
N VAL A 64 -4.66 -9.59 11.14
CA VAL A 64 -4.31 -10.23 12.40
C VAL A 64 -4.22 -9.17 13.49
N TYR A 65 -5.10 -9.24 14.47
CA TYR A 65 -5.22 -8.21 15.51
C TYR A 65 -5.36 -8.81 16.91
N PRO A 66 -4.91 -8.10 17.96
CA PRO A 66 -4.96 -8.63 19.32
C PRO A 66 -6.36 -8.48 19.92
N VAL A 67 -6.86 -9.49 20.63
CA VAL A 67 -8.03 -9.41 21.52
C VAL A 67 -7.66 -10.05 22.84
N GLY A 68 -7.52 -9.24 23.89
CA GLY A 68 -6.89 -9.69 25.12
C GLY A 68 -5.48 -10.23 24.85
N ASN A 69 -5.24 -11.49 25.20
CA ASN A 69 -3.96 -12.17 25.02
C ASN A 69 -3.87 -13.03 23.76
N HIS A 70 -4.89 -12.99 22.88
CA HIS A 70 -4.97 -13.83 21.69
C HIS A 70 -4.93 -13.01 20.41
N TRP A 71 -4.48 -13.64 19.32
CA TRP A 71 -4.51 -13.08 17.98
C TRP A 71 -5.72 -13.60 17.23
N HIS A 72 -6.49 -12.69 16.64
CA HIS A 72 -7.67 -13.00 15.84
C HIS A 72 -7.41 -12.67 14.37
N PHE A 73 -8.00 -13.48 13.50
CA PHE A 73 -7.87 -13.42 12.05
C PHE A 73 -9.23 -13.09 11.47
N ALA A 74 -9.32 -12.05 10.65
CA ALA A 74 -10.55 -11.73 9.94
C ALA A 74 -10.28 -10.87 8.71
N SER A 75 -11.15 -10.95 7.71
CA SER A 75 -11.10 -10.10 6.50
C SER A 75 -11.32 -8.61 6.77
N ARG A 76 -11.82 -8.25 7.96
CA ARG A 76 -12.09 -6.86 8.37
C ARG A 76 -11.58 -6.60 9.78
N LEU A 77 -11.16 -5.36 10.00
CA LEU A 77 -10.80 -4.89 11.34
C LEU A 77 -12.05 -4.76 12.23
N PRO A 78 -11.93 -5.02 13.54
CA PRO A 78 -13.00 -4.78 14.50
C PRO A 78 -13.35 -3.29 14.63
N GLU A 79 -14.56 -2.99 15.12
CA GLU A 79 -15.10 -1.64 15.19
C GLU A 79 -14.21 -0.63 15.91
N ARG A 80 -13.42 -1.06 16.91
CA ARG A 80 -12.45 -0.21 17.61
C ARG A 80 -11.38 0.42 16.71
N TYR A 81 -11.22 -0.07 15.47
CA TYR A 81 -10.32 0.49 14.47
C TYR A 81 -11.09 1.06 13.26
N ARG A 82 -12.38 1.37 13.38
CA ARG A 82 -13.19 1.89 12.27
C ARG A 82 -12.63 3.18 11.65
N ASP A 83 -11.95 3.99 12.46
CA ASP A 83 -11.36 5.27 12.03
C ASP A 83 -9.94 5.11 11.46
N TYR A 84 -9.45 3.86 11.33
CA TYR A 84 -8.15 3.58 10.73
C TYR A 84 -8.19 3.69 9.21
N ASP A 85 -7.54 4.72 8.69
CA ASP A 85 -7.37 4.93 7.25
C ASP A 85 -6.13 4.18 6.73
N ILE A 86 -6.36 2.98 6.18
CA ILE A 86 -5.30 2.14 5.62
C ILE A 86 -4.61 2.73 4.38
N TYR A 87 -5.30 3.60 3.63
CA TYR A 87 -4.73 4.24 2.44
C TYR A 87 -3.77 5.35 2.84
N ASN A 88 -4.04 6.04 3.95
CA ASN A 88 -3.18 7.12 4.42
C ASN A 88 -2.19 6.71 5.52
N SER A 89 -2.29 5.51 6.08
CA SER A 89 -1.34 5.05 7.12
C SER A 89 -0.07 4.44 6.53
N TYR A 90 1.00 4.40 7.34
CA TYR A 90 2.27 3.77 6.99
C TYR A 90 2.24 2.27 7.24
N LYS A 91 2.79 1.49 6.30
CA LYS A 91 2.85 0.03 6.36
C LYS A 91 4.30 -0.43 6.29
N VAL A 92 4.65 -1.43 7.10
CA VAL A 92 5.97 -2.06 7.06
C VAL A 92 5.84 -3.46 6.49
N VAL A 93 6.62 -3.78 5.46
CA VAL A 93 6.71 -5.14 4.93
C VAL A 93 7.47 -6.02 5.92
N VAL A 94 6.85 -7.13 6.30
CA VAL A 94 7.40 -8.11 7.25
C VAL A 94 7.33 -9.50 6.62
N ASN A 95 8.50 -10.02 6.22
CA ASN A 95 8.66 -11.32 5.57
C ASN A 95 9.26 -12.32 6.55
N ARG A 96 8.45 -12.75 7.51
CA ARG A 96 8.80 -13.82 8.45
C ARG A 96 7.54 -14.57 8.86
N ASN A 97 7.72 -15.82 9.30
CA ASN A 97 6.62 -16.65 9.71
C ASN A 97 5.95 -16.10 10.99
N HIS A 98 4.62 -16.05 11.00
CA HIS A 98 3.78 -15.65 12.13
C HIS A 98 4.35 -14.46 12.95
N PRO A 99 4.54 -13.27 12.34
CA PRO A 99 5.28 -12.18 12.96
C PRO A 99 4.65 -11.66 14.26
N TYR A 100 3.34 -11.86 14.41
CA TYR A 100 2.53 -11.50 15.56
C TYR A 100 2.91 -12.26 16.85
N TYR A 101 3.51 -13.45 16.76
CA TYR A 101 4.06 -14.13 17.95
C TYR A 101 5.24 -13.37 18.56
N ASN A 102 5.96 -12.58 17.77
CA ASN A 102 7.00 -11.67 18.24
C ASN A 102 6.60 -10.20 18.01
N ASN A 103 5.35 -9.86 18.29
CA ASN A 103 4.84 -8.51 18.09
C ASN A 103 5.61 -7.42 18.84
N ARG A 104 6.18 -7.76 20.00
CA ARG A 104 7.03 -6.85 20.78
C ARG A 104 8.17 -6.29 19.93
N TYR A 105 8.85 -7.16 19.17
CA TYR A 105 9.94 -6.76 18.29
C TYR A 105 9.49 -5.75 17.23
N ASP A 106 8.34 -5.95 16.59
CA ASP A 106 7.84 -5.00 15.57
C ASP A 106 7.41 -3.67 16.18
N ARG A 107 6.75 -3.73 17.34
CA ARG A 107 6.29 -2.53 18.03
C ARG A 107 7.48 -1.65 18.41
N GLU A 108 8.55 -2.25 18.92
CA GLU A 108 9.80 -1.56 19.25
C GLU A 108 10.55 -1.09 17.99
N SER A 109 10.68 -1.95 16.99
CA SER A 109 11.46 -1.67 15.77
C SER A 109 10.79 -0.65 14.85
N TYR A 110 9.46 -0.63 14.79
CA TYR A 110 8.68 0.11 13.81
C TYR A 110 7.73 1.14 14.43
N GLY A 111 7.71 1.27 15.77
CA GLY A 111 6.88 2.26 16.47
C GLY A 111 7.12 3.70 16.01
N ARG A 112 8.34 4.03 15.56
CA ARG A 112 8.69 5.34 14.99
C ARG A 112 7.89 5.74 13.74
N TYR A 113 7.23 4.78 13.09
CA TYR A 113 6.42 5.05 11.90
C TYR A 113 4.95 5.33 12.21
N ARG A 114 4.55 5.28 13.49
CA ARG A 114 3.19 5.67 13.90
C ARG A 114 2.90 7.12 13.51
N GLY A 115 1.74 7.35 12.92
CA GLY A 115 1.31 8.65 12.42
C GLY A 115 2.01 9.12 11.14
N ARG A 116 2.97 8.34 10.60
CA ARG A 116 3.63 8.69 9.34
C ARG A 116 2.65 8.52 8.18
N ARG A 117 2.66 9.48 7.25
CA ARG A 117 1.77 9.57 6.09
C ARG A 117 2.56 9.65 4.78
N GLY A 118 1.86 9.57 3.65
CA GLY A 118 2.45 9.81 2.32
C GLY A 118 3.36 8.69 1.80
N GLN A 119 3.18 7.45 2.26
CA GLN A 119 3.89 6.31 1.71
C GLN A 119 3.40 6.04 0.27
N PRO A 120 4.28 5.98 -0.74
CA PRO A 120 3.88 5.61 -2.09
C PRO A 120 3.25 4.21 -2.11
N MET A 121 2.07 4.08 -2.72
CA MET A 121 1.27 2.86 -2.72
C MET A 121 1.04 2.32 -4.14
N ILE A 122 0.73 1.02 -4.22
CA ILE A 122 0.54 0.29 -5.47
C ILE A 122 -0.54 0.96 -6.34
N ARG A 123 -1.66 1.40 -5.76
CA ARG A 123 -2.75 2.10 -6.45
C ARG A 123 -2.26 3.28 -7.30
N ASP A 124 -1.31 4.04 -6.77
CA ASP A 124 -0.83 5.29 -7.38
C ASP A 124 0.46 5.07 -8.19
N SER A 125 0.93 3.82 -8.27
CA SER A 125 2.15 3.43 -8.97
C SER A 125 1.96 3.41 -10.48
N ARG A 126 3.01 3.78 -11.22
CA ARG A 126 3.12 3.65 -12.68
C ARG A 126 3.93 2.43 -13.14
N ASP A 127 4.27 1.56 -12.20
CA ASP A 127 5.13 0.42 -12.44
C ASP A 127 4.33 -0.77 -13.00
N GLU A 128 4.74 -1.22 -14.20
CA GLU A 128 4.09 -2.27 -14.99
C GLU A 128 3.89 -3.58 -14.25
N ARG A 129 4.76 -3.90 -13.28
CA ARG A 129 4.62 -5.14 -12.51
C ARG A 129 3.30 -5.21 -11.75
N TYR A 130 2.75 -4.06 -11.35
CA TYR A 130 1.48 -3.99 -10.64
C TYR A 130 0.26 -3.91 -11.58
N TYR A 131 0.44 -3.53 -12.85
CA TYR A 131 -0.65 -3.45 -13.84
C TYR A 131 -1.06 -4.81 -14.39
N SER A 132 -0.11 -5.74 -14.55
CA SER A 132 -0.39 -7.03 -15.20
C SER A 132 -1.18 -8.03 -14.37
N HIS A 133 -1.40 -7.79 -13.08
CA HIS A 133 -1.87 -8.81 -12.13
C HIS A 133 -3.21 -8.49 -11.43
N GLY A 134 -3.87 -7.38 -11.79
CA GLY A 134 -5.11 -6.94 -11.15
C GLY A 134 -6.36 -7.25 -11.97
N ASN A 135 -7.18 -8.20 -11.50
CA ASN A 135 -8.61 -8.21 -11.79
C ASN A 135 -9.24 -6.95 -11.19
N GLY A 136 -9.79 -6.09 -12.03
CA GLY A 136 -10.70 -5.03 -11.61
C GLY A 136 -10.04 -3.68 -11.38
N HIS A 137 -10.24 -2.81 -12.37
CA HIS A 137 -10.23 -1.35 -12.29
C HIS A 137 -8.88 -0.65 -12.46
N ALA A 138 -8.57 -0.40 -13.73
CA ALA A 138 -7.85 0.79 -14.14
C ALA A 138 -8.58 2.06 -13.64
N TYR A 139 -8.29 2.48 -12.41
CA TYR A 139 -8.68 3.80 -11.93
C TYR A 139 -7.57 4.79 -12.29
N GLY A 140 -7.89 5.68 -13.22
CA GLY A 140 -7.09 6.87 -13.51
C GLY A 140 -6.32 6.77 -14.82
N HIS A 141 -7.04 6.92 -15.93
CA HIS A 141 -6.50 7.70 -17.02
C HIS A 141 -6.14 9.08 -16.45
N TYR A 142 -4.88 9.27 -16.08
CA TYR A 142 -4.30 10.60 -16.08
C TYR A 142 -4.33 11.04 -17.55
N HIS A 143 -5.43 11.68 -17.96
CA HIS A 143 -5.33 12.73 -18.96
C HIS A 143 -4.42 13.78 -18.33
N GLY A 144 -3.11 13.61 -18.52
CA GLY A 144 -2.21 14.73 -18.45
C GLY A 144 -2.72 15.69 -19.50
N ASP A 145 -3.29 16.81 -19.05
CA ASP A 145 -3.46 18.01 -19.85
C ASP A 145 -2.10 18.32 -20.48
N GLU A 146 -1.89 17.76 -21.68
CA GLU A 146 -0.92 18.27 -22.62
C GLU A 146 -1.36 19.69 -22.91
N ASN A 147 -0.67 20.61 -22.25
CA ASN A 147 -0.53 22.00 -22.58
C ASN A 147 -0.19 22.13 -24.08
N LYS A 148 -1.21 22.09 -24.92
CA LYS A 148 -1.17 22.47 -26.33
C LYS A 148 -1.86 23.82 -26.42
N GLY A 149 -1.04 24.85 -26.27
CA GLY A 149 -1.43 26.23 -26.44
C GLY A 149 -2.16 26.44 -27.76
N HIS A 150 -3.42 26.85 -27.66
CA HIS A 150 -4.14 27.49 -28.75
C HIS A 150 -4.26 28.97 -28.39
N TYR A 151 -3.32 29.77 -28.90
CA TYR A 151 -3.48 31.22 -29.00
C TYR A 151 -4.72 31.49 -29.86
N LYS A 152 -5.83 31.89 -29.22
CA LYS A 152 -6.90 32.60 -29.93
C LYS A 152 -6.90 34.04 -29.45
N HIS A 153 -6.45 34.89 -30.37
CA HIS A 153 -6.64 36.33 -30.41
C HIS A 153 -8.06 36.70 -29.94
N GLY A 154 -8.16 37.48 -28.88
CA GLY A 154 -9.36 38.19 -28.48
C GLY A 154 -9.07 39.68 -28.57
N ASP A 155 -9.55 40.28 -29.65
CA ASP A 155 -9.33 41.69 -29.99
C ASP A 155 -9.87 42.62 -28.90
N TYR A 156 -9.08 43.66 -28.65
CA TYR A 156 -9.42 44.81 -27.83
C TYR A 156 -10.73 45.43 -28.30
N ASN A 157 -11.67 45.66 -27.37
CA ASN A 157 -12.52 46.85 -27.42
C ASN A 157 -12.87 47.32 -26.01
N ASN A 158 -12.29 48.47 -25.69
CA ASN A 158 -12.49 49.30 -24.53
C ASN A 158 -13.59 50.31 -24.86
N HIS A 159 -14.71 50.24 -24.15
CA HIS A 159 -15.58 51.38 -23.84
C HIS A 159 -16.17 51.03 -22.46
N GLY A 160 -15.85 51.78 -21.40
CA GLY A 160 -16.21 53.18 -21.25
C GLY A 160 -17.51 53.19 -20.44
N GLY A 161 -17.38 53.39 -19.13
CA GLY A 161 -18.45 53.16 -18.18
C GLY A 161 -19.59 54.17 -18.26
N GLU A 162 -20.71 53.83 -17.63
CA GLU A 162 -21.65 54.82 -17.14
C GLU A 162 -22.54 54.23 -16.04
N ASN A 163 -22.83 55.12 -15.12
CA ASN A 163 -23.25 54.91 -13.75
C ASN A 163 -24.73 55.29 -13.70
N HIS A 164 -25.64 54.37 -13.37
CA HIS A 164 -27.02 54.74 -13.05
C HIS A 164 -27.55 53.86 -11.92
N GLY A 165 -27.57 54.45 -10.72
CA GLY A 165 -28.36 53.95 -9.61
C GLY A 165 -29.86 54.11 -9.88
N HIS A 166 -30.64 53.21 -9.29
CA HIS A 166 -32.04 53.49 -9.02
C HIS A 166 -32.43 52.86 -7.68
N HIS A 167 -32.77 53.76 -6.76
CA HIS A 167 -33.54 53.49 -5.54
C HIS A 167 -34.92 52.95 -5.89
N GLY A 168 -35.44 52.06 -5.04
CA GLY A 168 -36.82 51.58 -5.05
C GLY A 168 -37.14 50.85 -3.75
N ASP A 169 -37.57 51.65 -2.78
CA ASP A 169 -37.95 51.30 -1.41
C ASP A 169 -39.28 50.49 -1.33
N HIS A 170 -39.64 50.09 -0.10
CA HIS A 170 -40.91 49.47 0.40
C HIS A 170 -40.87 47.94 0.59
N GLY A 171 -41.17 47.37 1.76
CA GLY A 171 -41.61 47.93 3.03
C GLY A 171 -41.98 46.77 3.97
N HIS A 172 -41.49 46.81 5.21
CA HIS A 172 -41.82 45.85 6.26
C HIS A 172 -43.18 46.15 6.89
N GLY A 173 -44.02 45.12 7.04
CA GLY A 173 -45.22 45.15 7.87
C GLY A 173 -45.19 44.04 8.91
N ARG A 174 -45.00 44.40 10.19
CA ARG A 174 -45.24 43.56 11.37
C ARG A 174 -46.53 44.06 12.05
N GLY A 175 -47.39 43.15 12.46
CA GLY A 175 -48.43 43.29 13.51
C GLY A 175 -48.83 41.87 13.93
N ARG A 176 -48.40 41.38 15.10
CA ARG A 176 -48.98 41.48 16.46
C ARG A 176 -50.35 40.81 16.62
N ASP A 177 -50.32 39.75 17.45
CA ASP A 177 -51.19 39.44 18.59
C ASP A 177 -52.71 39.55 18.39
N ASP A 178 -53.37 38.39 18.19
CA ASP A 178 -54.29 37.73 19.16
C ASP A 178 -54.65 36.31 18.67
#